data_AF-A0AAQ0TIK2-F1
#
_entry.id   AF-A0AAQ0TIK2-F1
#
_cell.length_a   1.000
_cell.length_b   1.000
_cell.length_c   1.000
_cell.angle_alpha   90.00
_cell.angle_beta   90.00
_cell.angle_gamma   90.00
#
_symmetry.space_group_name_H-M   'P 1'
#
loop_
_entity.id
_entity.type
_entity.pdbx_description
1 polymer ?
#
loop_
_entity_poly.entity_id
_entity_poly.type
_entity_poly.pdbx_seq_one_letter_code
_entity_poly.pdbx_strand_id
1 'polypeptide(L)' 'MNYIIADKTKAVNYGFQVETHVCNGDMMCINEKELMNSVCISGTLKERADKLNGVVCDQYDALAFINNK' A
#
# COMPACT_ATOMS: atom_id res chain seq x y z
N MET A 1 0.21 13.72 2.61
CA MET A 1 1.03 12.49 2.52
C MET A 1 0.09 11.42 2.03
N ASN A 2 0.42 10.72 0.94
CA ASN A 2 -0.47 9.74 0.33
C ASN A 2 -0.21 8.34 0.89
N TYR A 3 -1.20 7.48 0.67
CA TYR A 3 -1.16 6.06 1.00
C TYR A 3 -1.53 5.25 -0.24
N ILE A 4 -1.20 3.97 -0.21
CA ILE A 4 -1.58 3.02 -1.23
C ILE A 4 -2.33 1.91 -0.52
N ILE A 5 -3.57 1.67 -0.95
CA ILE A 5 -4.30 0.48 -0.55
C ILE A 5 -4.06 -0.54 -1.66
N ALA A 6 -3.27 -1.57 -1.35
CA ALA A 6 -2.77 -2.57 -2.28
C ALA A 6 -3.32 -3.96 -1.97
N ASP A 7 -3.27 -4.85 -2.96
CA ASP A 7 -3.48 -6.28 -2.74
C ASP A 7 -2.38 -6.83 -1.83
N LYS A 8 -2.78 -7.43 -0.72
CA LYS A 8 -1.88 -7.97 0.31
C LYS A 8 -0.95 -9.03 -0.26
N THR A 9 -1.44 -9.93 -1.11
CA THR A 9 -0.64 -11.02 -1.69
C THR A 9 0.43 -10.45 -2.62
N LYS A 10 0.05 -9.47 -3.46
CA LYS A 10 1.04 -8.79 -4.30
C LYS A 10 2.05 -8.01 -3.47
N ALA A 11 1.62 -7.27 -2.46
CA ALA A 11 2.53 -6.54 -1.58
C ALA A 11 3.55 -7.47 -0.92
N VAL A 12 3.12 -8.62 -0.41
CA VAL A 12 4.03 -9.63 0.15
C VAL A 12 5.03 -10.14 -0.89
N ASN A 13 4.60 -10.38 -2.14
CA ASN A 13 5.50 -10.79 -3.22
C ASN A 13 6.58 -9.74 -3.55
N TYR A 14 6.31 -8.47 -3.29
CA TYR A 14 7.29 -7.38 -3.42
C TYR A 14 8.12 -7.11 -2.16
N GLY A 15 7.93 -7.92 -1.11
CA GLY A 15 8.70 -7.86 0.13
C GLY A 15 8.08 -7.02 1.25
N PHE A 16 6.82 -6.57 1.11
CA PHE A 16 6.12 -5.86 2.19
C PHE A 16 5.63 -6.85 3.24
N GLN A 17 6.02 -6.63 4.50
CA GLN A 17 5.67 -7.52 5.60
C GLN A 17 4.30 -7.19 6.18
N VAL A 18 3.44 -8.19 6.32
CA VAL A 18 2.07 -8.03 6.85
C VAL A 18 2.08 -7.48 8.28
N GLU A 19 3.05 -7.89 9.10
CA GLU A 19 3.12 -7.52 10.53
C GLU A 19 3.40 -6.03 10.75
N THR A 20 4.02 -5.35 9.79
CA THR A 20 4.36 -3.93 9.90
C THR A 20 3.29 -3.01 9.30
N HIS A 21 2.22 -3.58 8.73
CA HIS A 21 1.23 -2.83 7.95
C HIS A 21 -0.20 -3.07 8.45
N VAL A 22 -1.05 -2.06 8.29
CA VAL A 22 -2.48 -2.23 8.53
C VAL A 22 -3.09 -3.00 7.37
N CYS A 23 -3.67 -4.16 7.68
CA CYS A 23 -4.36 -5.02 6.72
C CYS A 23 -5.85 -5.10 7.05
N ASN A 24 -6.70 -5.08 6.03
CA ASN A 24 -8.13 -5.31 6.13
C ASN A 24 -8.54 -6.34 5.07
N GLY A 25 -8.83 -7.57 5.50
CA GLY A 25 -9.02 -8.71 4.59
C GLY A 25 -7.79 -8.94 3.69
N ASP A 26 -8.02 -8.91 2.38
CA ASP A 26 -6.99 -9.09 1.34
C ASP A 26 -6.29 -7.79 0.92
N MET A 27 -6.57 -6.68 1.61
CA MET A 27 -6.02 -5.36 1.30
C MET A 27 -5.00 -4.95 2.37
N MET A 28 -3.92 -4.30 1.94
CA MET A 28 -2.83 -3.78 2.78
C MET A 28 -2.65 -2.28 2.51
N CYS A 29 -2.58 -1.48 3.58
CA CYS A 29 -2.30 -0.06 3.49
C CYS A 29 -0.79 0.20 3.65
N ILE A 30 -0.17 0.81 2.64
CA ILE A 30 1.26 1.12 2.57
C ILE A 30 1.43 2.63 2.43
N ASN A 31 2.33 3.21 3.21
CA ASN A 31 2.59 4.65 3.12
C ASN A 31 3.47 4.99 1.89
N GLU A 32 3.27 6.17 1.31
CA GLU A 32 4.02 6.63 0.12
C GLU A 32 5.53 6.60 0.32
N LYS A 33 6.04 7.02 1.49
CA LYS A 33 7.49 7.08 1.75
C LYS A 33 8.14 5.70 1.70
N GLU A 34 7.50 4.71 2.30
CA GLU A 34 7.94 3.32 2.33
C GLU A 34 7.87 2.71 0.94
N LEU A 35 6.77 2.95 0.22
CA LEU A 35 6.64 2.48 -1.16
C LEU A 35 7.71 3.08 -2.06
N MET A 36 8.05 4.36 -1.91
CA MET A 36 9.09 5.05 -2.69
C MET A 36 10.52 4.62 -2.30
N ASN A 37 10.74 4.26 -1.03
CA ASN A 37 12.02 3.73 -0.54
C ASN A 37 12.23 2.25 -0.88
N SER A 38 11.18 1.52 -1.25
CA SER A 38 11.30 0.13 -1.69
C SER A 38 12.15 0.04 -2.96
N VAL A 39 13.20 -0.78 -2.89
CA VAL A 39 14.09 -1.10 -4.01
C VAL A 39 13.49 -2.13 -4.96
N CYS A 40 12.49 -2.90 -4.49
CA CYS A 40 11.85 -3.98 -5.25
C CYS A 40 10.87 -3.47 -6.31
N ILE A 41 10.47 -2.20 -6.22
CA ILE A 41 9.49 -1.59 -7.10
C ILE A 41 10.04 -0.24 -7.56
N SER A 42 9.97 0.04 -8.85
CA SER A 42 10.49 1.27 -9.45
C SER A 42 9.40 2.01 -10.22
N GLY A 43 9.62 3.31 -10.41
CA GLY A 43 8.67 4.22 -11.06
C GLY A 43 8.13 5.28 -10.11
N THR A 44 7.17 6.04 -10.63
CA THR A 44 6.34 7.01 -9.92
C THR A 44 5.43 6.32 -8.90
N LEU A 45 4.87 7.09 -7.97
CA LEU A 45 3.93 6.59 -6.96
C LEU A 45 2.78 5.78 -7.58
N LYS A 46 2.22 6.30 -8.68
CA LYS A 46 1.10 5.66 -9.39
C LYS A 46 1.51 4.34 -10.03
N GLU A 47 2.64 4.30 -10.73
CA GLU A 47 3.14 3.06 -11.36
C GLU A 47 3.45 1.98 -10.32
N ARG A 48 3.96 2.37 -9.14
CA ARG A 48 4.18 1.46 -8.03
C ARG A 48 2.86 0.94 -7.45
N ALA A 49 1.85 1.81 -7.29
CA ALA A 49 0.52 1.39 -6.86
C ALA A 49 -0.12 0.41 -7.86
N ASP A 50 -0.06 0.70 -9.17
CA ASP A 50 -0.60 -0.16 -10.21
C ASP A 50 0.04 -1.57 -10.20
N LYS A 51 1.36 -1.65 -10.00
CA LYS A 51 2.10 -2.93 -9.85
C LYS A 51 1.63 -3.75 -8.65
N LEU A 52 1.24 -3.08 -7.57
CA LEU A 52 0.65 -3.70 -6.37
C LEU A 52 -0.85 -3.99 -6.51
N ASN A 53 -1.45 -3.75 -7.68
CA ASN A 53 -2.91 -3.79 -7.87
C ASN A 53 -3.63 -2.90 -6.86
N GLY A 54 -3.02 -1.77 -6.53
CA GLY A 54 -3.48 -0.84 -5.50
C GLY A 54 -3.88 0.51 -6.05
N VAL A 55 -4.53 1.29 -5.19
CA VAL A 55 -4.98 2.64 -5.50
C VAL A 55 -4.28 3.62 -4.58
N VAL A 56 -3.78 4.72 -5.15
CA VAL A 56 -3.25 5.84 -4.37
C VAL A 56 -4.43 6.60 -3.76
N CYS A 57 -4.42 6.74 -2.45
CA CYS A 57 -5.44 7.43 -1.70
C CYS A 57 -4.83 8.48 -0.77
N ASP A 58 -5.66 9.42 -0.34
CA ASP A 58 -5.24 10.43 0.62
C ASP A 58 -5.32 9.90 2.06
N GLN A 59 -4.98 10.76 3.02
CA GLN A 59 -5.01 10.39 4.43
C GLN A 59 -6.43 10.10 4.95
N TYR A 60 -7.46 10.76 4.41
CA TYR A 60 -8.84 10.56 4.86
C TYR A 60 -9.36 9.20 4.41
N ASP A 61 -9.09 8.83 3.16
CA ASP A 61 -9.44 7.52 2.61
C ASP A 61 -8.69 6.38 3.33
N ALA A 62 -7.40 6.58 3.62
CA ALA A 62 -6.62 5.62 4.40
C ALA A 62 -7.19 5.44 5.81
N LEU A 63 -7.60 6.53 6.48
CA LEU A 63 -8.25 6.45 7.79
C LEU A 63 -9.61 5.74 7.71
N ALA A 64 -10.40 6.00 6.66
CA ALA A 64 -11.67 5.31 6.44
C ALA A 64 -11.47 3.80 6.23
N PHE A 65 -10.40 3.41 5.53
CA PHE A 65 -10.02 2.01 5.35
C PHE A 65 -9.59 1.33 6.66
N ILE A 66 -8.84 2.04 7.51
CA ILE A 66 -8.39 1.54 8.83
C ILE A 66 -9.57 1.40 9.81
N ASN A 67 -10.54 2.32 9.74
CA ASN A 67 -11.65 2.41 10.70
C ASN A 67 -12.88 1.58 10.31
N ASN A 68 -13.02 1.14 9.04
CA ASN A 68 -14.05 0.16 8.63
C ASN A 68 -13.66 -1.27 9.05
N LYS A 69 -13.53 -1.49 10.36
CA LYS A 69 -13.35 -2.80 10.98
C LYS A 69 -14.68 -3.51 11.21
#